data_AF-A0A644TCX1-F1
#
_entry.id   AF-A0A644TCX1-F1
#
_cell.length_a   1.000
_cell.length_b   1.000
_cell.length_c   1.000
_cell.angle_alpha   90.00
_cell.angle_beta   90.00
_cell.angle_gamma   90.00
#
_symmetry.space_group_name_H-M   'P 1'
#
loop_
_entity.id
_entity.type
_entity.pdbx_description
1 polymer ?
#
loop_
_entity_poly.entity_id
_entity_poly.type
_entity_poly.pdbx_seq_one_letter_code
_entity_poly.pdbx_strand_id
1 'polypeptide(L)'
;MPQDRETGNRARLWGYENAQNVANHLRATIISRRSNEATWNNRRILIKSAHYGVPEIGSTPATVNRVDAIIAALEEQDGTFTLFELTPVWFRQNMRQSRSSGAQHVLMVKCSDARVAGRLLGRMT
;
A
#
# COMPACT_ATOMS: atom_id res chain seq x y z
N MET A 1 14.79 0.49 -20.91
CA MET A 1 14.02 -0.77 -20.94
C MET A 1 12.56 -0.40 -20.96
N PRO A 2 11.82 -0.56 -22.08
CA PRO A 2 10.42 -0.17 -22.10
C PRO A 2 9.59 -1.30 -21.51
N GLN A 3 9.34 -1.25 -20.20
CA GLN A 3 8.34 -2.10 -19.54
C GLN A 3 6.96 -1.42 -19.54
N ASP A 4 6.71 -0.49 -20.47
CA ASP A 4 6.22 0.83 -20.11
C ASP A 4 4.69 1.02 -20.03
N ARG A 5 3.87 -0.04 -20.13
CA ARG A 5 2.43 0.15 -19.90
C ARG A 5 1.67 -1.07 -19.42
N GLU A 6 1.94 -2.22 -20.03
CA GLU A 6 1.25 -3.46 -19.68
C GLU A 6 1.67 -3.97 -18.30
N THR A 7 2.96 -3.93 -17.99
CA THR A 7 3.46 -4.34 -16.66
C THR A 7 2.97 -3.41 -15.55
N GLY A 8 2.92 -2.09 -15.81
CA GLY A 8 2.38 -1.09 -14.88
C GLY A 8 0.88 -1.25 -14.64
N ASN A 9 0.10 -1.53 -15.69
CA ASN A 9 -1.33 -1.81 -15.55
C ASN A 9 -1.59 -3.12 -14.80
N ARG A 10 -0.80 -4.17 -15.05
CA ARG A 10 -0.89 -5.44 -14.32
C ARG A 10 -0.56 -5.26 -12.84
N ALA A 11 0.53 -4.56 -12.51
CA ALA A 11 0.89 -4.24 -11.14
C ALA A 11 -0.19 -3.42 -10.42
N ARG A 12 -0.83 -2.49 -11.16
CA ARG A 12 -1.95 -1.69 -10.65
C ARG A 12 -3.20 -2.52 -10.39
N LEU A 13 -3.59 -3.39 -11.33
CA LEU A 13 -4.75 -4.29 -11.17
C LEU A 13 -4.53 -5.24 -9.99
N TRP A 14 -3.36 -5.85 -9.91
CA TRP A 14 -2.96 -6.67 -8.78
C TRP A 14 -3.06 -5.89 -7.46
N GLY A 15 -2.59 -4.64 -7.43
CA GLY A 15 -2.72 -3.79 -6.26
C GLY A 15 -4.16 -3.51 -5.83
N TYR A 16 -5.11 -3.43 -6.77
CA TYR A 16 -6.53 -3.28 -6.46
C TYR A 16 -7.15 -4.57 -5.92
N GLU A 17 -6.86 -5.70 -6.56
CA GLU A 17 -7.32 -7.01 -6.10
C GLU A 17 -6.81 -7.29 -4.69
N ASN A 18 -5.54 -7.00 -4.44
CA ASN A 18 -4.94 -7.26 -3.14
C ASN A 18 -5.47 -6.29 -2.06
N ALA A 19 -5.75 -5.03 -2.42
CA ALA A 19 -6.44 -4.11 -1.52
C ALA A 19 -7.83 -4.61 -1.13
N GLN A 20 -8.57 -5.22 -2.07
CA GLN A 20 -9.87 -5.84 -1.77
C GLN A 20 -9.73 -7.03 -0.82
N ASN A 21 -8.71 -7.89 -1.01
CA ASN A 21 -8.46 -9.03 -0.13
C ASN A 21 -8.14 -8.58 1.32
N VAL A 22 -7.24 -7.60 1.46
CA VAL A 22 -6.89 -7.02 2.77
C VAL A 22 -8.12 -6.36 3.40
N ALA A 23 -8.92 -5.62 2.64
CA ALA A 23 -10.14 -5.01 3.15
C ALA A 23 -11.12 -6.07 3.67
N ASN A 24 -11.33 -7.16 2.92
CA ASN A 24 -12.19 -8.26 3.35
C ASN A 24 -11.68 -8.90 4.65
N HIS A 25 -10.37 -9.14 4.75
CA HIS A 25 -9.73 -9.67 5.95
C HIS A 25 -9.94 -8.77 7.17
N LEU A 26 -9.80 -7.45 7.00
CA LEU A 26 -10.02 -6.46 8.06
C LEU A 26 -11.50 -6.13 8.33
N ARG A 27 -12.44 -6.72 7.56
CA ARG A 27 -13.86 -6.35 7.53
C ARG A 27 -14.08 -4.85 7.22
N ALA A 28 -13.22 -4.30 6.36
CA ALA A 28 -13.32 -2.95 5.82
C ALA A 28 -14.12 -2.93 4.51
N THR A 29 -14.67 -1.77 4.16
CA THR A 29 -15.43 -1.58 2.92
C THR A 29 -14.66 -0.72 1.93
N ILE A 30 -14.24 -1.29 0.79
CA ILE A 30 -13.55 -0.55 -0.27
C ILE A 30 -14.47 0.56 -0.84
N ILE A 31 -13.91 1.76 -1.03
CA ILE A 31 -14.67 2.91 -1.55
C ILE A 31 -15.10 2.68 -3.00
N SER A 32 -14.23 2.08 -3.82
CA SER A 32 -14.58 1.67 -5.19
C SER A 32 -13.65 0.56 -5.68
N ARG A 33 -14.13 -0.28 -6.62
CA ARG A 33 -13.38 -1.43 -7.17
C ARG A 33 -12.03 -1.09 -7.84
N ARG A 34 -11.76 0.19 -8.07
CA ARG A 34 -10.50 0.70 -8.66
C ARG A 34 -9.75 1.62 -7.69
N SER A 35 -9.95 1.40 -6.39
CA SER A 35 -9.34 2.18 -5.33
C SER A 35 -8.62 1.28 -4.34
N ASN A 36 -7.56 1.85 -3.77
CA ASN A 36 -6.85 1.28 -2.64
C ASN A 36 -7.41 1.81 -1.30
N GLU A 37 -8.44 2.65 -1.34
CA GLU A 37 -9.03 3.25 -0.14
C GLU A 37 -10.27 2.49 0.32
N ALA A 38 -10.40 2.36 1.64
CA ALA A 38 -11.50 1.68 2.30
C ALA A 38 -11.96 2.44 3.55
N THR A 39 -13.14 2.10 4.05
CA THR A 39 -13.62 2.49 5.37
C THR A 39 -13.43 1.33 6.34
N TRP A 40 -12.72 1.57 7.44
CA TRP A 40 -12.47 0.59 8.51
C TRP A 40 -12.67 1.26 9.87
N ASN A 41 -13.56 0.75 10.72
CA ASN A 41 -13.88 1.35 12.02
C ASN A 41 -14.21 2.86 11.94
N ASN A 42 -15.06 3.26 10.98
CA ASN A 42 -15.40 4.66 10.67
C ASN A 42 -14.22 5.57 10.28
N ARG A 43 -13.05 4.99 9.99
CA ARG A 43 -11.86 5.69 9.51
C ARG A 43 -11.68 5.41 8.03
N ARG A 44 -11.22 6.41 7.28
CA ARG A 44 -10.76 6.24 5.91
C ARG A 44 -9.34 5.73 5.93
N ILE A 45 -9.10 4.56 5.34
CA ILE A 45 -7.77 3.94 5.28
C ILE A 45 -7.29 3.83 3.83
N LEU A 46 -5.97 3.84 3.66
CA LEU A 46 -5.30 3.50 2.40
C LEU A 46 -4.60 2.15 2.54
N ILE A 47 -4.88 1.20 1.66
CA ILE A 47 -4.24 -0.10 1.63
C ILE A 47 -3.14 -0.13 0.56
N LYS A 48 -1.93 -0.54 0.95
CA LYS A 48 -0.80 -0.69 0.03
C LYS A 48 -0.16 -2.05 0.21
N SER A 49 -0.07 -2.78 -0.88
CA SER A 49 0.52 -4.11 -0.90
C SER A 49 1.84 -4.12 -1.65
N ALA A 50 2.78 -4.96 -1.20
CA ALA A 50 4.02 -5.25 -1.90
C ALA A 50 4.23 -6.76 -1.94
N HIS A 51 4.62 -7.26 -3.11
CA HIS A 51 5.07 -8.64 -3.27
C HIS A 51 6.39 -8.89 -2.52
N TYR A 52 6.70 -10.16 -2.28
CA TYR A 52 7.98 -10.55 -1.72
C TYR A 52 9.11 -10.08 -2.66
N GLY A 53 10.15 -9.48 -2.09
CA GLY A 53 11.25 -8.88 -2.84
C GLY A 53 10.97 -7.47 -3.40
N VAL A 54 9.74 -6.95 -3.34
CA VAL A 54 9.46 -5.54 -3.66
C VAL A 54 9.80 -4.66 -2.45
N PRO A 55 10.82 -3.78 -2.56
CA PRO A 55 11.38 -3.11 -1.40
C PRO A 55 10.57 -1.88 -0.95
N GLU A 56 9.58 -1.44 -1.74
CA GLU A 56 8.93 -0.15 -1.54
C GLU A 56 7.43 -0.18 -1.89
N ILE A 57 6.64 0.63 -1.19
CA ILE A 57 5.23 0.90 -1.48
C ILE A 57 5.01 2.38 -1.80
N GLY A 58 4.18 2.66 -2.81
CA GLY A 58 4.00 3.99 -3.35
C GLY A 58 2.61 4.59 -3.12
N SER A 59 2.55 5.89 -2.83
CA SER A 59 1.32 6.68 -2.82
C SER A 59 1.56 8.11 -3.27
N THR A 60 0.49 8.87 -3.54
CA THR A 60 0.59 10.31 -3.77
C THR A 60 0.41 11.05 -2.44
N PRO A 61 1.09 12.19 -2.21
CA PRO A 61 0.90 12.99 -1.01
C PRO A 61 -0.56 13.40 -0.79
N ALA A 62 -1.29 13.70 -1.88
CA ALA A 62 -2.71 14.05 -1.81
C ALA A 62 -3.59 12.92 -1.25
N THR A 63 -3.28 11.66 -1.60
CA THR A 63 -4.00 10.50 -1.06
C THR A 63 -3.65 10.28 0.42
N VAL A 64 -2.37 10.42 0.78
CA VAL A 64 -1.93 10.27 2.18
C VAL A 64 -2.58 11.31 3.08
N ASN A 65 -2.73 12.56 2.63
CA ASN A 65 -3.30 13.64 3.45
C ASN A 65 -4.80 13.51 3.75
N ARG A 66 -5.54 12.64 3.04
CA ARG A 66 -6.99 12.50 3.21
C ARG A 66 -7.43 11.23 3.93
N VAL A 67 -6.48 10.37 4.32
CA VAL A 67 -6.77 9.12 5.03
C VAL A 67 -6.30 9.23 6.48
N ASP A 68 -6.96 8.50 7.37
CA ASP A 68 -6.66 8.45 8.80
C ASP A 68 -5.59 7.41 9.15
N ALA A 69 -5.36 6.45 8.26
CA ALA A 69 -4.33 5.42 8.39
C ALA A 69 -3.92 4.83 7.05
N ILE A 70 -2.72 4.24 7.03
CA ILE A 70 -2.23 3.42 5.92
C ILE A 70 -2.05 2.00 6.44
N ILE A 71 -2.61 1.03 5.73
CA ILE A 71 -2.40 -0.39 5.96
C ILE A 71 -1.37 -0.88 4.93
N ALA A 72 -0.17 -1.20 5.40
CA ALA A 72 0.85 -1.84 4.59
C ALA A 72 0.70 -3.36 4.70
N ALA A 73 0.36 -4.01 3.58
CA ALA A 73 0.28 -5.46 3.45
C ALA A 73 1.53 -5.97 2.73
N LEU A 74 2.47 -6.53 3.48
CA LEU A 74 3.78 -6.91 2.96
C LEU A 74 3.88 -8.42 2.87
N GLU A 75 4.04 -8.95 1.66
CA GLU A 75 4.18 -10.38 1.42
C GLU A 75 5.52 -10.88 1.98
N GLU A 76 5.46 -12.02 2.66
CA GLU A 76 6.57 -12.78 3.19
C GLU A 76 6.96 -13.91 2.22
N GLN A 77 8.09 -14.56 2.47
CA GLN A 77 8.61 -15.60 1.58
C GLN A 77 7.66 -16.80 1.41
N ASP A 78 6.81 -17.07 2.41
CA ASP A 78 5.84 -18.17 2.40
C ASP A 78 4.51 -17.80 1.70
N GLY A 79 4.41 -16.60 1.11
CA GLY A 79 3.21 -16.10 0.43
C GLY A 79 2.17 -15.50 1.38
N THR A 80 2.41 -15.50 2.69
CA THR A 80 1.54 -14.79 3.64
C THR A 80 1.82 -13.29 3.60
N PHE A 81 0.85 -12.47 3.99
CA PHE A 81 1.03 -11.02 4.13
C PHE A 81 1.01 -10.63 5.60
N THR A 82 2.05 -9.95 6.05
CA THR A 82 2.04 -9.26 7.35
C THR A 82 1.43 -7.87 7.18
N LEU A 83 0.43 -7.55 8.00
CA LEU A 83 -0.30 -6.28 7.96
C LEU A 83 0.21 -5.32 9.04
N PHE A 84 0.57 -4.11 8.63
CA PHE A 84 1.02 -3.04 9.52
C PHE A 84 0.15 -1.79 9.35
N GLU A 85 -0.27 -1.18 10.45
CA GLU A 85 -0.87 0.16 10.44
C GLU A 85 0.21 1.23 10.64
N LEU A 86 0.22 2.19 9.72
CA LEU A 86 1.11 3.35 9.72
C LEU A 86 0.29 4.63 9.84
N THR A 87 0.85 5.64 10.50
CA THR A 87 0.25 6.97 10.51
C THR A 87 0.51 7.70 9.20
N PRO A 88 -0.45 8.53 8.71
CA PRO A 88 -0.23 9.36 7.52
C PRO A 88 0.96 10.31 7.65
N VAL A 89 1.18 10.84 8.85
CA VAL A 89 2.31 11.73 9.17
C VAL A 89 3.63 11.00 8.95
N TRP A 90 3.80 9.81 9.52
CA TRP A 90 5.02 9.03 9.36
C TRP A 90 5.24 8.64 7.90
N PHE A 91 4.20 8.17 7.21
CA PHE A 91 4.31 7.79 5.81
C PHE A 91 4.78 8.96 4.96
N ARG A 92 4.20 10.15 5.15
CA ARG A 92 4.56 11.38 4.42
C ARG A 92 6.00 11.82 4.68
N GLN A 93 6.48 11.72 5.92
CA GLN A 93 7.86 12.10 6.27
C GLN A 93 8.91 11.15 5.68
N ASN A 94 8.53 9.90 5.42
CA ASN A 94 9.43 8.87 4.89
C ASN A 94 9.28 8.63 3.39
N MET A 95 8.34 9.31 2.74
CA MET A 95 8.15 9.30 1.29
C MET A 95 9.35 9.90 0.57
N ARG A 96 9.89 9.17 -0.41
CA ARG A 96 11.00 9.60 -1.27
C ARG A 96 10.59 9.52 -2.74
N GLN A 97 11.19 10.37 -3.58
CA GLN A 97 10.95 10.27 -5.01
C GLN A 97 11.34 8.89 -5.52
N SER A 98 10.47 8.31 -6.36
CA SER A 98 10.83 7.11 -7.12
C SER A 98 12.04 7.41 -8.00
N ARG A 99 12.93 6.43 -8.14
CA ARG A 99 14.04 6.49 -9.10
C ARG A 99 13.58 6.35 -10.55
N SER A 100 12.33 5.93 -10.79
CA SER A 100 11.75 5.77 -12.12
C SER A 100 11.04 7.05 -12.58
N SER A 101 11.29 7.44 -13.84
CA SER A 101 10.77 8.68 -14.46
C SER A 101 9.27 8.67 -14.75
N GLY A 102 8.63 7.49 -14.76
CA GLY A 102 7.25 7.30 -15.20
C GLY A 102 6.15 7.66 -14.18
N ALA A 103 6.50 8.01 -12.93
CA ALA A 103 5.53 8.29 -11.88
C ALA A 103 5.94 9.50 -11.01
N GLN A 104 6.12 10.66 -11.64
CA GLN A 104 6.63 11.89 -11.00
C GLN A 104 5.87 12.35 -9.74
N HIS A 105 4.61 11.92 -9.58
CA HIS A 105 3.75 12.30 -8.45
C HIS A 105 3.62 11.21 -7.37
N VAL A 106 4.14 10.01 -7.61
CA VAL A 106 4.12 8.91 -6.65
C VAL A 106 5.44 8.91 -5.90
N LEU A 107 5.35 8.98 -4.57
CA LEU A 107 6.51 8.83 -3.69
C LEU A 107 6.45 7.47 -3.01
N MET A 108 7.64 6.94 -2.75
CA MET A 108 7.87 5.58 -2.28
C MET A 108 8.32 5.60 -0.82
N VAL A 109 7.86 4.62 -0.06
CA VAL A 109 8.34 4.33 1.31
C VAL A 109 8.90 2.92 1.31
N LYS A 110 10.04 2.71 1.97
CA LYS A 110 10.64 1.38 2.08
C LYS A 110 9.79 0.46 2.95
N CYS A 111 9.60 -0.76 2.48
CA CYS A 111 8.94 -1.82 3.22
C CYS A 111 9.68 -2.16 4.52
N SER A 112 11.03 -2.06 4.55
CA SER A 112 11.81 -2.22 5.78
C SER A 112 11.41 -1.21 6.85
N ASP A 113 11.27 0.05 6.47
CA ASP A 113 10.98 1.14 7.40
C ASP A 113 9.54 1.04 7.89
N ALA A 114 8.63 0.64 7.00
CA ALA A 114 7.23 0.34 7.34
C ALA A 114 7.09 -0.80 8.36
N ARG A 115 7.90 -1.86 8.24
CA ARG A 115 7.91 -2.98 9.22
C ARG A 115 8.34 -2.53 10.61
N VAL A 116 9.30 -1.61 10.69
CA VAL A 116 9.84 -1.10 11.96
C VAL A 116 8.89 -0.12 12.63
N ALA A 117 8.32 0.81 11.85
CA ALA A 117 7.47 1.88 12.39
C ALA A 117 6.00 1.49 12.57
N GLY A 118 5.54 0.48 11.82
CA GLY A 118 4.14 0.10 11.78
C GLY A 118 3.69 -0.71 12.98
N ARG A 119 2.47 -0.46 13.42
CA ARG A 119 1.80 -1.30 14.41
C ARG A 119 1.32 -2.59 13.74
N LEU A 120 1.81 -3.74 14.20
CA LEU A 120 1.37 -5.04 13.70
C LEU A 120 -0.13 -5.23 13.93
N LEU A 121 -0.86 -5.56 12.87
CA LEU A 121 -2.29 -5.88 12.90
C LEU A 121 -2.54 -7.39 12.84
N GLY A 122 -1.64 -8.15 12.22
CA GLY A 122 -1.78 -9.59 12.06
C GLY A 122 -1.18 -10.08 10.74
N ARG A 123 -1.55 -11.31 10.36
CA ARG A 123 -1.16 -11.95 9.12
C ARG A 123 -2.36 -12.49 8.36
N MET A 124 -2.29 -12.50 7.04
CA MET A 124 -3.29 -13.10 6.16
C MET A 124 -2.62 -14.01 5.11
N THR A 125 -3.38 -14.98 4.62
CA THR A 125 -3.02 -15.90 3.52
C THR A 125 -3.76 -15.51 2.25
#